data_AF-A0NW58-F1
#
_entry.id   AF-A0NW58-F1
#
_cell.length_a   1.000
_cell.length_b   1.000
_cell.length_c   1.000
_cell.angle_alpha   90.00
_cell.angle_beta   90.00
_cell.angle_gamma   90.00
#
_symmetry.space_group_name_H-M   'P 1'
#
loop_
_entity.id
_entity.type
_entity.pdbx_description
1 polymer ?
#
loop_
_entity_poly.entity_id
_entity_poly.type
_entity_poly.pdbx_seq_one_letter_code
_entity_poly.pdbx_strand_id
1 'polypeptide(L)'
;MTELTGNNQIADVASGSDTRIRLDPEARIWINGRPYVVVTLDETTNVLRRVDLPRVFARFTDADLRKLIARGRLIQDYGALSPFERSLRYNPEVTFWHLDPDVADSVIFRMYFCFGLLELDRKGKLPRGDASMEVAISQIYERWMRRISKWEGSCRRLPTNKCPKPRTVRDWLRKFEASDFEPMALCPQQHKRIIWSR
;
A
#
# COMPACT_ATOMS: atom_id res chain seq x y z
N MET A 1 15.95 21.97 70.10
CA MET A 1 16.09 22.87 68.93
C MET A 1 17.05 22.20 67.97
N THR A 2 16.69 21.70 66.79
CA THR A 2 15.45 21.75 66.01
C THR A 2 15.56 20.59 65.01
N GLU A 3 14.49 19.81 64.88
CA GLU A 3 14.37 18.71 63.92
C GLU A 3 14.28 19.28 62.49
N LEU A 4 15.01 18.69 61.54
CA LEU A 4 14.84 18.96 60.11
C LEU A 4 13.90 17.90 59.52
N THR A 5 12.62 18.21 59.54
CA THR A 5 11.55 17.44 58.89
C THR A 5 11.61 17.67 57.38
N GLY A 6 12.30 16.79 56.66
CA GLY A 6 12.29 16.74 55.20
C GLY A 6 11.32 15.67 54.69
N ASN A 7 10.01 15.88 54.83
CA ASN A 7 9.01 15.02 54.20
C ASN A 7 8.58 15.65 52.87
N ASN A 8 9.28 15.25 51.80
CA ASN A 8 8.83 15.41 50.43
C ASN A 8 7.47 14.73 50.28
N GLN A 9 6.44 15.56 50.08
CA GLN A 9 5.12 15.10 49.68
C GLN A 9 5.22 14.37 48.35
N ILE A 10 4.67 13.17 48.36
CA ILE A 10 4.35 12.33 47.22
C ILE A 10 3.45 13.15 46.29
N ALA A 11 4.00 13.56 45.15
CA ALA A 11 3.21 13.89 43.98
C ALA A 11 3.24 12.67 43.06
N ASP A 12 2.27 11.78 43.28
CA ASP A 12 1.80 10.83 42.28
C ASP A 12 1.31 11.65 41.08
N VAL A 13 2.22 11.99 40.18
CA VAL A 13 1.84 12.46 38.84
C VAL A 13 1.82 11.22 37.96
N ALA A 14 0.64 10.66 37.84
CA ALA A 14 0.25 9.81 36.73
C ALA A 14 0.54 10.56 35.41
N SER A 15 1.77 10.46 34.91
CA SER A 15 2.15 10.93 33.59
C SER A 15 2.19 9.71 32.68
N GLY A 16 1.00 9.24 32.31
CA GLY A 16 0.81 8.40 31.14
C GLY A 16 1.16 9.22 29.90
N SER A 17 2.45 9.46 29.68
CA SER A 17 2.91 9.99 28.40
C SER A 17 2.75 8.87 27.38
N ASP A 18 1.74 9.01 26.53
CA ASP A 18 1.50 8.21 25.36
C ASP A 18 2.60 8.48 24.32
N THR A 19 3.84 8.15 24.67
CA THR A 19 5.02 8.33 23.82
C THR A 19 5.15 7.11 22.92
N ARG A 20 4.28 7.10 21.91
CA ARG A 20 4.31 6.14 20.81
C ARG A 20 5.66 6.19 20.12
N ILE A 21 6.31 5.04 19.93
CA ILE A 21 7.55 4.97 19.16
C ILE A 21 7.16 4.95 17.68
N ARG A 22 7.48 6.03 16.96
CA ARG A 22 7.31 6.09 15.51
C ARG A 22 8.59 5.63 14.83
N LEU A 23 8.48 4.53 14.07
CA LEU A 23 9.50 4.10 13.12
C LEU A 23 9.29 4.86 11.81
N ASP A 24 10.37 5.34 11.20
CA ASP A 24 10.30 6.01 9.91
C ASP A 24 9.97 4.96 8.82
N PRO A 25 8.87 5.13 8.06
CA PRO A 25 8.46 4.18 7.03
C PRO A 25 9.41 4.13 5.82
N GLU A 26 10.27 5.13 5.63
CA GLU A 26 11.28 5.20 4.57
C GLU A 26 12.68 4.81 5.07
N ALA A 27 12.86 4.56 6.37
CA ALA A 27 14.13 4.08 6.91
C ALA A 27 14.27 2.56 6.81
N ARG A 28 15.51 2.09 6.71
CA ARG A 28 15.84 0.68 6.93
C ARG A 28 15.95 0.43 8.44
N ILE A 29 15.16 -0.52 8.94
CA ILE A 29 15.12 -0.85 10.37
C ILE A 29 16.01 -2.06 10.62
N TRP A 30 17.00 -1.93 11.49
CA TRP A 30 17.85 -3.04 11.90
C TRP A 30 17.47 -3.49 13.31
N ILE A 31 17.07 -4.76 13.45
CA ILE A 31 16.77 -5.36 14.76
C ILE A 31 17.67 -6.57 14.96
N ASN A 32 18.49 -6.54 16.02
CA ASN A 32 19.49 -7.58 16.30
C ASN A 32 20.39 -7.88 15.08
N GLY A 33 20.81 -6.84 14.36
CA GLY A 33 21.66 -6.96 13.16
C GLY A 33 20.95 -7.50 11.91
N ARG A 34 19.62 -7.66 11.92
CA ARG A 34 18.84 -8.12 10.77
C ARG A 34 18.03 -6.98 10.15
N PRO A 35 17.97 -6.87 8.82
CA PRO A 35 17.26 -5.80 8.14
C PRO A 35 15.75 -6.08 8.03
N TYR A 36 14.96 -5.05 8.30
CA TYR A 36 13.51 -5.02 8.21
C TYR A 36 13.05 -3.75 7.47
N VAL A 37 11.86 -3.84 6.90
CA VAL A 37 11.07 -2.69 6.42
C VAL A 37 9.75 -2.61 7.16
N VAL A 38 9.27 -1.39 7.35
CA VAL A 38 7.95 -1.13 7.95
C VAL A 38 6.85 -1.45 6.94
N VAL A 39 5.92 -2.34 7.32
CA VAL A 39 4.82 -2.79 6.46
C VAL A 39 3.51 -2.10 6.82
N THR A 40 3.11 -2.14 8.09
CA THR A 40 1.95 -1.41 8.60
C THR A 40 2.28 -0.80 9.95
N LEU A 41 1.68 0.37 10.19
CA LEU A 41 1.73 1.09 11.45
C LEU A 41 0.30 1.13 11.99
N ASP A 42 -0.12 0.06 12.67
CA ASP A 42 -1.39 0.08 13.41
C ASP A 42 -1.21 0.92 14.70
N GLU A 43 -2.32 1.36 15.31
CA GLU A 43 -2.32 2.14 16.55
C GLU A 43 -1.64 1.40 17.70
N THR A 44 -1.71 0.06 17.72
CA THR A 44 -1.23 -0.76 18.84
C THR A 44 0.05 -1.54 18.54
N THR A 45 0.34 -1.82 17.27
CA THR A 45 1.46 -2.68 16.88
C THR A 45 2.17 -2.22 15.61
N ASN A 46 3.50 -2.34 15.61
CA ASN A 46 4.34 -2.10 14.45
C ASN A 46 4.60 -3.44 13.76
N VAL A 47 4.19 -3.57 12.50
CA VAL A 47 4.45 -4.78 11.71
C VAL A 47 5.65 -4.54 10.80
N LEU A 48 6.69 -5.32 11.02
CA LEU A 48 7.93 -5.28 10.27
C LEU A 48 8.08 -6.56 9.45
N ARG A 49 8.66 -6.44 8.26
CA ARG A 49 8.97 -7.59 7.39
C ARG A 49 10.46 -7.68 7.17
N ARG A 50 11.01 -8.88 7.29
CA ARG A 50 12.43 -9.14 7.06
C ARG A 50 12.78 -8.94 5.59
N VAL A 51 13.88 -8.24 5.33
CA VAL A 51 14.38 -8.04 3.97
C VAL A 51 15.01 -9.32 3.41
N ASP A 52 15.73 -10.06 4.24
CA ASP A 52 16.41 -11.30 3.85
C ASP A 52 15.47 -12.51 3.78
N LEU A 53 14.41 -12.52 4.60
CA LEU A 53 13.34 -13.52 4.55
C LEU A 53 11.98 -12.86 4.34
N PRO A 54 11.60 -12.53 3.09
CA PRO A 54 10.36 -11.82 2.78
C PRO A 54 9.06 -12.51 3.22
N ARG A 55 9.08 -13.78 3.63
CA ARG A 55 7.88 -14.45 4.16
C ARG A 55 7.73 -14.30 5.68
N VAL A 56 8.70 -13.68 6.35
CA VAL A 56 8.73 -13.54 7.81
C VAL A 56 8.30 -12.14 8.19
N PHE A 57 7.19 -12.08 8.94
CA PHE A 57 6.65 -10.89 9.57
C PHE A 57 6.88 -10.93 11.08
N ALA A 58 7.21 -9.79 11.66
CA ALA A 58 7.41 -9.63 13.09
C ALA A 58 6.54 -8.46 13.57
N ARG A 59 5.86 -8.68 14.70
CA ARG A 59 5.03 -7.67 15.36
C ARG A 59 5.75 -7.18 16.60
N PHE A 60 5.80 -5.86 16.77
CA PHE A 60 6.40 -5.23 17.95
C PHE A 60 5.42 -4.25 18.56
N THR A 61 5.17 -4.39 19.86
CA THR A 61 4.50 -3.36 20.64
C THR A 61 5.46 -2.22 20.95
N ASP A 62 4.95 -1.06 21.36
CA ASP A 62 5.80 0.05 21.81
C ASP A 62 6.68 -0.35 23.00
N ALA A 63 6.18 -1.22 23.88
CA ALA A 63 6.97 -1.77 24.99
C ALA A 63 8.16 -2.60 24.48
N ASP A 64 7.97 -3.37 23.41
CA ASP A 64 9.05 -4.14 22.77
C ASP A 64 10.07 -3.22 22.11
N LEU A 65 9.60 -2.21 21.38
CA LEU A 65 10.47 -1.23 20.72
C LEU A 65 11.30 -0.45 21.76
N ARG A 66 10.70 -0.02 22.88
CA ARG A 66 11.45 0.63 23.98
C ARG A 66 12.54 -0.28 24.52
N LYS A 67 12.24 -1.56 24.76
CA LYS A 67 13.23 -2.54 25.22
C LYS A 67 14.36 -2.74 24.21
N LEU A 68 14.06 -2.75 22.91
CA LEU A 68 15.06 -2.89 21.86
C LEU A 68 15.95 -1.64 21.77
N ILE A 69 15.37 -0.44 21.85
CA ILE A 69 16.10 0.83 21.88
C ILE A 69 17.02 0.90 23.11
N ALA A 70 16.47 0.63 24.30
CA ALA A 70 17.23 0.66 25.56
C ALA A 70 18.41 -0.32 25.56
N ARG A 71 18.32 -1.40 24.78
CA ARG A 71 19.39 -2.40 24.62
C ARG A 71 20.31 -2.13 23.43
N GLY A 72 20.14 -1.03 22.70
CA GLY A 72 20.91 -0.71 21.49
C GLY A 72 20.72 -1.71 20.35
N ARG A 73 19.59 -2.43 20.34
CA ARG A 73 19.28 -3.51 19.38
C ARG A 73 18.40 -3.07 18.22
N LEU A 74 17.90 -1.83 18.26
CA LEU A 74 17.13 -1.21 17.20
C LEU A 74 17.92 -0.02 16.64
N ILE A 75 18.19 -0.03 15.34
CA ILE A 75 18.85 1.05 14.63
C ILE A 75 17.96 1.45 13.45
N GLN A 76 17.75 2.75 13.25
CA GLN A 76 17.10 3.29 12.07
C GLN A 76 18.18 3.89 11.16
N ASP A 77 18.33 3.30 9.97
CA ASP A 77 19.24 3.75 8.93
C ASP A 77 18.44 4.56 7.90
N TYR A 78 18.71 5.86 7.83
CA TYR A 78 18.01 6.82 6.96
C TYR A 78 18.57 6.84 5.51
N GLY A 79 19.40 5.85 5.15
CA GLY A 79 19.77 5.61 3.76
C GLY A 79 18.55 5.30 2.88
N ALA A 80 18.63 5.65 1.60
CA ALA A 80 17.55 5.37 0.66
C ALA A 80 17.30 3.86 0.52
N LEU A 81 16.05 3.43 0.73
CA LEU A 81 15.65 2.04 0.46
C LEU A 81 15.84 1.68 -1.01
N SER A 82 16.34 0.47 -1.26
CA SER A 82 16.44 -0.11 -2.60
C SER A 82 15.05 -0.35 -3.22
N PRO A 83 14.94 -0.49 -4.55
CA PRO A 83 13.68 -0.84 -5.20
C PRO A 83 13.03 -2.13 -4.66
N PHE A 84 13.85 -3.12 -4.27
CA PHE A 84 13.40 -4.36 -3.66
C PHE A 84 12.83 -4.13 -2.26
N GLU A 85 13.52 -3.40 -1.39
CA GLU A 85 13.03 -3.11 -0.04
C GLU A 85 11.73 -2.30 -0.05
N ARG A 86 11.61 -1.34 -0.99
CA ARG A 86 10.37 -0.62 -1.21
C ARG A 86 9.22 -1.54 -1.64
N SER A 87 9.52 -2.61 -2.39
CA SER A 87 8.50 -3.58 -2.78
C SER A 87 8.10 -4.51 -1.63
N LEU A 88 8.98 -4.75 -0.67
CA LEU A 88 8.63 -5.59 0.49
C LEU A 88 7.62 -4.96 1.44
N ARG A 89 7.41 -3.64 1.35
CA ARG A 89 6.38 -2.93 2.13
C ARG A 89 4.94 -3.32 1.72
N TYR A 90 4.75 -4.09 0.65
CA TYR A 90 3.44 -4.65 0.29
C TYR A 90 3.10 -5.83 1.21
N ASN A 91 1.97 -5.78 1.92
CA ASN A 91 1.44 -6.96 2.60
C ASN A 91 0.47 -7.73 1.65
N PRO A 92 0.65 -9.06 1.49
CA PRO A 92 -0.20 -9.86 0.61
C PRO A 92 -1.65 -10.02 1.10
N GLU A 93 -1.96 -9.69 2.36
CA GLU A 93 -3.29 -9.85 2.95
C GLU A 93 -4.27 -8.72 2.56
N VAL A 94 -3.80 -7.55 2.10
CA VAL A 94 -4.72 -6.54 1.56
C VAL A 94 -5.12 -6.94 0.17
N THR A 95 -6.34 -7.45 0.12
CA THR A 95 -7.08 -7.69 -1.11
C THR A 95 -7.75 -6.42 -1.61
N PHE A 96 -8.20 -6.47 -2.86
CA PHE A 96 -8.97 -5.42 -3.54
C PHE A 96 -10.13 -4.84 -2.70
N TRP A 97 -10.74 -5.64 -1.81
CA TRP A 97 -11.89 -5.24 -0.99
C TRP A 97 -11.55 -4.24 0.12
N HIS A 98 -10.28 -4.14 0.50
CA HIS A 98 -9.82 -3.20 1.53
C HIS A 98 -9.40 -1.85 0.94
N LEU A 99 -9.56 -1.66 -0.38
CA LEU A 99 -9.25 -0.39 -1.04
C LEU A 99 -10.33 0.66 -0.73
N ASP A 100 -9.89 1.91 -0.51
CA ASP A 100 -10.80 3.05 -0.52
C ASP A 100 -11.66 3.03 -1.81
N PRO A 101 -12.95 3.41 -1.76
CA PRO A 101 -13.86 3.31 -2.90
C PRO A 101 -13.32 3.92 -4.20
N ASP A 102 -12.68 5.08 -4.13
CA ASP A 102 -12.10 5.77 -5.30
C ASP A 102 -10.91 5.00 -5.92
N VAL A 103 -10.13 4.33 -5.08
CA VAL A 103 -8.99 3.50 -5.48
C VAL A 103 -9.49 2.19 -6.07
N ALA A 104 -10.48 1.57 -5.43
CA ALA A 104 -11.16 0.38 -5.94
C ALA A 104 -11.75 0.65 -7.33
N ASP A 105 -12.43 1.79 -7.51
CA ASP A 105 -13.03 2.15 -8.79
C ASP A 105 -11.97 2.43 -9.86
N SER A 106 -10.83 3.00 -9.48
CA SER A 106 -9.67 3.14 -10.37
C SER A 106 -9.09 1.78 -10.79
N VAL A 107 -9.04 0.80 -9.89
CA VAL A 107 -8.57 -0.55 -10.20
C VAL A 107 -9.58 -1.27 -11.10
N ILE A 108 -10.88 -1.19 -10.80
CA ILE A 108 -11.94 -1.75 -11.65
C ILE A 108 -11.87 -1.17 -13.06
N PHE A 109 -11.70 0.15 -13.17
CA PHE A 109 -11.56 0.83 -14.45
C PHE A 109 -10.40 0.25 -15.26
N ARG A 110 -9.21 0.15 -14.68
CA ARG A 110 -8.03 -0.41 -15.35
C ARG A 110 -8.22 -1.87 -15.75
N MET A 111 -8.80 -2.65 -14.84
CA MET A 111 -9.08 -4.07 -15.04
C MET A 111 -10.05 -4.30 -16.20
N TYR A 112 -11.05 -3.43 -16.35
CA TYR A 112 -11.99 -3.46 -17.48
C TYR A 112 -11.27 -3.34 -18.84
N PHE A 113 -10.26 -2.47 -18.94
CA PHE A 113 -9.44 -2.35 -20.15
C PHE A 113 -8.59 -3.59 -20.40
N CYS A 114 -7.92 -4.11 -19.37
CA CYS A 114 -7.12 -5.32 -19.49
C CYS A 114 -7.97 -6.50 -19.99
N PHE A 115 -9.14 -6.75 -19.40
CA PHE A 115 -10.04 -7.79 -19.87
C PHE A 115 -10.56 -7.55 -21.28
N GLY A 116 -10.89 -6.30 -21.64
CA GLY A 116 -11.32 -5.95 -22.99
C GLY A 116 -10.26 -6.27 -24.05
N LEU A 117 -8.97 -6.04 -23.75
CA LEU A 117 -7.87 -6.40 -24.65
C LEU A 117 -7.61 -7.91 -24.69
N LEU A 118 -7.63 -8.59 -23.54
CA LEU A 118 -7.50 -10.05 -23.47
C LEU A 118 -8.63 -10.76 -24.25
N GLU A 119 -9.84 -10.22 -24.24
CA GLU A 119 -10.95 -10.73 -25.03
C GLU A 119 -10.70 -10.56 -26.54
N LEU A 120 -10.13 -9.42 -26.96
CA LEU A 120 -9.73 -9.21 -28.35
C LEU A 120 -8.60 -10.17 -28.75
N ASP A 121 -7.65 -10.42 -27.86
CA ASP A 121 -6.56 -11.37 -28.09
C ASP A 121 -7.07 -12.79 -28.27
N ARG A 122 -7.97 -13.24 -27.39
CA ARG A 122 -8.66 -14.54 -27.55
C ARG A 122 -9.42 -14.68 -28.87
N LYS A 123 -9.86 -13.57 -29.46
CA LYS A 123 -10.52 -13.53 -30.78
C LYS A 123 -9.55 -13.39 -31.95
N GLY A 124 -8.23 -13.39 -31.70
CA GLY A 124 -7.20 -13.16 -32.71
C GLY A 124 -7.16 -11.73 -33.26
N LYS A 125 -7.74 -10.77 -32.52
CA LYS A 125 -7.92 -9.36 -32.93
C LYS A 125 -7.12 -8.39 -32.05
N LEU A 126 -6.06 -8.84 -31.39
CA LEU A 126 -5.24 -7.97 -30.55
C LEU A 126 -4.59 -6.87 -31.40
N PRO A 127 -4.80 -5.58 -31.08
CA PRO A 127 -4.19 -4.48 -31.82
C PRO A 127 -2.67 -4.44 -31.59
N ARG A 128 -1.90 -4.49 -32.69
CA ARG A 128 -0.42 -4.44 -32.63
C ARG A 128 0.15 -3.03 -32.84
N GLY A 129 -0.57 -2.16 -33.55
CA GLY A 129 -0.15 -0.78 -33.82
C GLY A 129 -0.78 0.23 -32.85
N ASP A 130 -0.20 1.42 -32.74
CA ASP A 130 -0.73 2.48 -31.87
C ASP A 130 -2.12 2.96 -32.31
N ALA A 131 -2.33 3.17 -33.61
CA ALA A 131 -3.62 3.59 -34.16
C ALA A 131 -4.72 2.54 -33.95
N SER A 132 -4.41 1.25 -34.16
CA SER A 132 -5.38 0.18 -33.92
C SER A 132 -5.67 -0.03 -32.43
N MET A 133 -4.66 0.18 -31.57
CA MET A 133 -4.83 0.15 -30.12
C MET A 133 -5.73 1.31 -29.65
N GLU A 134 -5.56 2.50 -30.20
CA GLU A 134 -6.40 3.66 -29.88
C GLU A 134 -7.87 3.45 -30.25
N VAL A 135 -8.13 2.85 -31.42
CA VAL A 135 -9.49 2.45 -31.82
C VAL A 135 -10.08 1.42 -30.84
N ALA A 136 -9.33 0.38 -30.50
CA ALA A 136 -9.79 -0.65 -29.57
C ALA A 136 -10.07 -0.09 -28.17
N ILE A 137 -9.18 0.76 -27.65
CA ILE A 137 -9.33 1.46 -26.38
C ILE A 137 -10.58 2.34 -26.40
N SER A 138 -10.81 3.09 -27.48
CA SER A 138 -11.99 3.95 -27.60
C SER A 138 -13.28 3.14 -27.56
N GLN A 139 -13.34 2.00 -28.26
CA GLN A 139 -14.48 1.10 -28.22
C GLN A 139 -14.71 0.49 -26.83
N ILE A 140 -13.64 0.10 -26.13
CA ILE A 140 -13.72 -0.39 -24.74
C ILE A 140 -14.23 0.72 -23.82
N TYR A 141 -13.73 1.95 -23.98
CA TYR A 141 -14.14 3.11 -23.20
C TYR A 141 -15.61 3.47 -23.41
N GLU A 142 -16.12 3.43 -24.64
CA GLU A 142 -17.55 3.62 -24.91
C GLU A 142 -18.43 2.57 -24.24
N ARG A 143 -17.98 1.30 -24.20
CA ARG A 143 -18.69 0.24 -23.46
C ARG A 143 -18.66 0.49 -21.96
N TRP A 144 -17.53 0.96 -21.44
CA TRP A 144 -17.39 1.35 -20.04
C TRP A 144 -18.35 2.48 -19.66
N MET A 145 -18.40 3.57 -20.45
CA MET A 145 -19.31 4.69 -20.24
C MET A 145 -20.77 4.24 -20.28
N ARG A 146 -21.17 3.42 -21.26
CA ARG A 146 -22.52 2.84 -21.33
C ARG A 146 -22.86 1.98 -20.11
N ARG A 147 -21.89 1.25 -19.56
CA ARG A 147 -22.07 0.46 -18.34
C ARG A 147 -22.27 1.35 -17.12
N ILE A 148 -21.50 2.44 -17.00
CA ILE A 148 -21.63 3.42 -15.92
C ILE A 148 -22.97 4.16 -15.96
N SER A 149 -23.41 4.65 -17.13
CA SER A 149 -24.68 5.39 -17.22
C SER A 149 -25.90 4.55 -16.84
N LYS A 150 -25.81 3.21 -16.95
CA LYS A 150 -26.86 2.30 -16.44
C LYS A 150 -26.80 2.07 -14.93
N TRP A 151 -25.67 2.37 -14.30
CA TRP A 151 -25.43 2.23 -12.86
C TRP A 151 -25.78 3.49 -12.04
N GLU A 152 -26.02 4.64 -12.69
CA GLU A 152 -26.41 5.92 -12.03
C GLU A 152 -27.73 5.87 -11.23
N GLY A 153 -28.51 4.78 -11.34
CA GLY A 153 -29.63 4.50 -10.43
C GLY A 153 -29.21 4.03 -9.03
N SER A 154 -27.92 3.80 -8.79
CA SER A 154 -27.35 3.46 -7.48
C SER A 154 -26.61 4.66 -6.89
N CYS A 155 -26.71 4.88 -5.57
CA CYS A 155 -26.19 6.07 -4.86
C CYS A 155 -24.66 6.28 -4.88
N ARG A 156 -23.93 5.71 -5.84
CA ARG A 156 -22.47 5.76 -5.92
C ARG A 156 -22.02 6.63 -7.09
N ARG A 157 -21.35 7.75 -6.80
CA ARG A 157 -20.68 8.58 -7.82
C ARG A 157 -19.58 7.76 -8.48
N LEU A 158 -19.66 7.56 -9.79
CA LEU A 158 -18.67 6.79 -10.52
C LEU A 158 -17.57 7.71 -11.08
N PRO A 159 -16.31 7.24 -11.17
CA PRO A 159 -15.22 8.08 -11.64
C PRO A 159 -15.40 8.45 -13.11
N THR A 160 -15.40 9.74 -13.40
CA THR A 160 -15.32 10.31 -14.75
C THR A 160 -13.88 10.28 -15.26
N ASN A 161 -13.28 9.09 -15.27
CA ASN A 161 -11.92 8.90 -15.74
C ASN A 161 -11.84 9.20 -17.25
N LYS A 162 -10.86 10.01 -17.65
CA LYS A 162 -10.57 10.25 -19.07
C LYS A 162 -10.19 8.93 -19.76
N CYS A 163 -10.50 8.84 -21.06
CA CYS A 163 -10.06 7.72 -21.90
C CYS A 163 -8.52 7.58 -21.81
N PRO A 164 -7.99 6.39 -21.49
CA PRO A 164 -6.56 6.18 -21.31
C PRO A 164 -5.81 6.13 -22.64
N LYS A 165 -4.51 6.44 -22.62
CA LYS A 165 -3.65 6.38 -23.81
C LYS A 165 -3.17 4.94 -24.08
N PRO A 166 -2.86 4.57 -25.34
CA PRO A 166 -2.33 3.24 -25.70
C PRO A 166 -1.18 2.74 -24.83
N ARG A 167 -0.15 3.59 -24.64
CA ARG A 167 1.01 3.26 -23.80
C ARG A 167 0.61 2.89 -22.36
N THR A 168 -0.31 3.66 -21.78
CA THR A 168 -0.79 3.46 -20.41
C THR A 168 -1.52 2.12 -20.28
N VAL A 169 -2.38 1.78 -21.24
CA VAL A 169 -3.12 0.51 -21.21
C VAL A 169 -2.19 -0.69 -21.41
N ARG A 170 -1.18 -0.59 -22.28
CA ARG A 170 -0.15 -1.64 -22.43
C ARG A 170 0.63 -1.87 -21.13
N ASP A 171 0.98 -0.78 -20.44
CA ASP A 171 1.66 -0.87 -19.15
C ASP A 171 0.79 -1.57 -18.10
N TRP A 172 -0.52 -1.33 -18.10
CA TRP A 172 -1.46 -2.03 -17.22
C TRP A 172 -1.57 -3.52 -17.57
N LEU A 173 -1.77 -3.84 -18.84
CA LEU A 173 -1.88 -5.23 -19.31
C LEU A 173 -0.65 -6.04 -18.95
N ARG A 174 0.54 -5.51 -19.26
CA ARG A 174 1.82 -6.16 -18.90
C ARG A 174 1.97 -6.42 -17.41
N LYS A 175 1.56 -5.46 -16.56
CA LYS A 175 1.61 -5.63 -15.10
C LYS A 175 0.63 -6.69 -14.63
N PHE A 176 -0.57 -6.70 -15.21
CA PHE A 176 -1.63 -7.64 -14.87
C PHE A 176 -1.25 -9.07 -15.22
N GLU A 177 -0.74 -9.30 -16.44
CA GLU A 177 -0.24 -10.60 -16.90
C GLU A 177 0.95 -11.08 -16.07
N ALA A 178 1.92 -10.19 -15.77
CA ALA A 178 3.09 -10.54 -14.94
C ALA A 178 2.75 -10.84 -13.47
N SER A 179 1.49 -10.68 -13.08
CA SER A 179 0.99 -10.90 -11.72
C SER A 179 -0.10 -11.95 -11.66
N ASP A 180 -0.15 -12.86 -12.63
CA ASP A 180 -1.18 -13.91 -12.71
C ASP A 180 -2.62 -13.37 -12.65
N PHE A 181 -2.83 -12.20 -13.26
CA PHE A 181 -4.13 -11.51 -13.33
C PHE A 181 -4.68 -11.04 -11.97
N GLU A 182 -3.79 -10.74 -11.02
CA GLU A 182 -4.17 -10.16 -9.73
C GLU A 182 -4.58 -8.67 -9.84
N PRO A 183 -5.81 -8.28 -9.41
CA PRO A 183 -6.29 -6.89 -9.51
C PRO A 183 -5.40 -5.87 -8.79
N MET A 184 -4.75 -6.29 -7.70
CA MET A 184 -3.86 -5.43 -6.91
C MET A 184 -2.63 -4.95 -7.69
N ALA A 185 -2.24 -5.66 -8.75
CA ALA A 185 -1.16 -5.20 -9.63
C ALA A 185 -1.49 -3.88 -10.34
N LEU A 186 -2.78 -3.65 -10.61
CA LEU A 186 -3.32 -2.47 -11.27
C LEU A 186 -3.52 -1.28 -10.34
N CYS A 187 -3.32 -1.43 -9.03
CA CYS A 187 -3.44 -0.33 -8.07
C CYS A 187 -2.48 0.81 -8.44
N PRO A 188 -2.93 2.09 -8.44
CA PRO A 188 -2.04 3.22 -8.66
C PRO A 188 -0.91 3.24 -7.62
N GLN A 189 0.31 3.55 -8.06
CA GLN A 189 1.50 3.48 -7.21
C GLN A 189 1.43 4.42 -6.00
N GLN A 190 0.79 5.58 -6.16
CA GLN A 190 0.54 6.52 -5.06
C GLN A 190 -0.39 5.94 -3.98
N HIS A 191 -1.36 5.11 -4.37
CA HIS A 191 -2.29 4.46 -3.44
C HIS A 191 -1.72 3.16 -2.89
N LYS A 192 -0.79 2.51 -3.61
CA LYS A 192 0.04 1.44 -3.02
C LYS A 192 0.84 1.90 -1.78
N ARG A 193 0.97 3.21 -1.54
CA ARG A 193 1.52 3.77 -0.29
C ARG A 193 0.46 4.10 0.76
N ILE A 194 -0.77 4.44 0.35
CA ILE A 194 -1.86 4.95 1.21
C ILE A 194 -2.74 3.82 1.77
N ILE A 195 -2.84 2.69 1.08
CA ILE A 195 -3.55 1.47 1.54
C ILE A 195 -2.92 0.88 2.83
N TRP A 196 -1.76 1.38 3.25
CA TRP A 196 -0.94 0.80 4.31
C TRP A 196 -0.56 1.78 5.42
N SER A 197 -1.32 2.86 5.59
CA SER A 197 -1.13 3.83 6.67
C SER A 197 -2.45 4.30 7.30
N ARG A 198 -3.46 3.43 7.36
CA ARG A 198 -4.61 3.60 8.25
C ARG A 198 -4.69 2.40 9.18
#